data_AF-A0A5F2I5X5-F1
#
_entry.id   AF-A0A5F2I5X5-F1
#
_cell.length_a   1.000
_cell.length_b   1.000
_cell.length_c   1.000
_cell.angle_alpha   90.00
_cell.angle_beta   90.00
_cell.angle_gamma   90.00
#
_symmetry.space_group_name_H-M   'P 1'
#
loop_
_entity.id
_entity.type
_entity.pdbx_description
1 polymer ?
#
loop_
_entity_poly.entity_id
_entity_poly.type
_entity_poly.pdbx_seq_one_letter_code
_entity_poly.pdbx_strand_id
1 'polypeptide(L)' 'MSERGAEFFGKWITDNVMRGSVGADIISVADLTTKLFADAKAAGISEHEIEEEVGSAYEAILAAINGPPDFESE' A
#
# COMPACT_ATOMS: atom_id res chain seq x y z
N MET A 1 -18.09 -2.10 -7.73
CA MET A 1 -16.92 -1.33 -7.31
C MET A 1 -16.00 -1.24 -8.52
N SER A 2 -15.30 -0.12 -8.70
CA SER A 2 -14.16 -0.09 -9.63
C SER A 2 -13.05 -0.99 -9.03
N GLU A 3 -12.05 -1.41 -9.79
CA GLU A 3 -10.85 -2.09 -9.26
C GLU A 3 -9.63 -1.14 -9.29
N ARG A 4 -9.90 0.16 -9.44
CA ARG A 4 -8.88 1.17 -9.74
C ARG A 4 -8.05 1.51 -8.51
N GLY A 5 -8.66 1.50 -7.32
CA GLY A 5 -7.96 1.70 -6.05
C GLY A 5 -6.97 0.57 -5.77
N ALA A 6 -7.41 -0.67 -5.93
CA ALA A 6 -6.61 -1.89 -5.75
C ALA A 6 -5.50 -2.01 -6.80
N GLU A 7 -5.79 -1.72 -8.07
CA GLU A 7 -4.78 -1.68 -9.14
C GLU A 7 -3.68 -0.67 -8.86
N PHE A 8 -4.06 0.55 -8.45
CA PHE A 8 -3.11 1.59 -8.06
C PHE A 8 -2.30 1.16 -6.84
N PHE A 9 -2.96 0.67 -5.78
CA PHE A 9 -2.31 0.23 -4.55
C PHE A 9 -1.27 -0.86 -4.82
N GLY A 10 -1.61 -1.91 -5.57
CA GLY A 10 -0.69 -3.01 -5.88
C GLY A 10 0.54 -2.54 -6.66
N LYS A 11 0.36 -1.66 -7.65
CA LYS A 11 1.48 -1.05 -8.36
C LYS A 11 2.32 -0.16 -7.46
N TRP A 12 1.68 0.66 -6.62
CA TRP A 12 2.38 1.57 -5.72
C TRP A 12 3.25 0.83 -4.69
N ILE A 13 2.73 -0.25 -4.08
CA ILE A 13 3.50 -1.12 -3.17
C ILE A 13 4.70 -1.73 -3.88
N THR A 14 4.52 -2.22 -5.11
CA THR A 14 5.63 -2.79 -5.89
C THR A 14 6.72 -1.76 -6.12
N ASP A 15 6.36 -0.54 -6.52
CA ASP A 15 7.31 0.53 -6.86
C ASP A 15 7.97 1.17 -5.63
N ASN A 16 7.24 1.33 -4.51
CA ASN A 16 7.69 2.10 -3.34
C ASN A 16 8.13 1.25 -2.14
N VAL A 17 7.60 0.02 -1.99
CA VAL A 17 7.88 -0.84 -0.83
C VAL A 17 8.79 -2.01 -1.22
N MET A 18 8.47 -2.71 -2.32
CA MET A 18 9.19 -3.92 -2.74
C MET A 18 10.45 -3.61 -3.57
N ARG A 19 10.34 -2.69 -4.53
CA ARG A 19 11.47 -2.19 -5.34
C ARG A 19 12.10 -0.95 -4.74
N GLY A 20 11.30 -0.17 -4.01
CA GLY A 20 11.76 1.01 -3.30
C GLY A 20 12.73 0.61 -2.21
N SER A 21 13.78 1.40 -2.06
CA SER A 21 14.84 1.22 -1.07
C SER A 21 14.36 1.55 0.35
N VAL A 22 13.27 0.93 0.81
CA VAL A 22 12.83 0.92 2.22
C VAL A 22 13.93 0.34 3.13
N GLY A 23 14.90 -0.40 2.55
CA GLY A 23 16.12 -0.81 3.24
C GLY A 23 17.24 0.25 3.32
N ALA A 24 17.15 1.37 2.60
CA ALA A 24 18.19 2.43 2.61
C ALA A 24 17.84 3.61 3.52
N ASP A 25 16.54 3.93 3.64
CA ASP A 25 16.02 4.91 4.61
C ASP A 25 14.90 4.24 5.41
N ILE A 26 14.99 4.28 6.74
CA ILE A 26 13.96 3.75 7.65
C ILE A 26 12.72 4.64 7.53
N ILE A 27 11.83 4.34 6.59
CA ILE A 27 10.54 5.02 6.44
C ILE A 27 9.50 4.24 7.27
N SER A 28 8.74 4.94 8.10
CA SER A 28 7.69 4.32 8.92
C SER A 28 6.46 3.95 8.07
N VAL A 29 5.65 3.00 8.55
CA VAL A 29 4.37 2.64 7.89
C VAL A 29 3.43 3.85 7.79
N ALA A 30 3.45 4.74 8.79
CA ALA A 30 2.64 5.96 8.78
C ALA A 30 3.07 6.94 7.68
N ASP A 31 4.38 7.07 7.45
CA ASP A 31 4.92 7.92 6.38
C ASP A 31 4.60 7.33 5.00
N LEU A 32 4.70 6.00 4.84
CA LEU A 32 4.30 5.30 3.61
C LEU A 32 2.80 5.46 3.33
N THR A 33 1.96 5.36 4.36
CA THR A 33 0.51 5.55 4.23
C THR A 33 0.19 6.98 3.78
N THR A 34 0.84 7.97 4.39
CA THR A 34 0.68 9.38 4.00
C THR A 34 1.12 9.61 2.56
N LYS A 35 2.25 9.01 2.15
CA LYS A 35 2.75 9.10 0.78
C LYS A 35 1.81 8.43 -0.23
N LEU A 36 1.29 7.24 0.08
CA LEU A 36 0.32 6.52 -0.74
C LEU A 36 -0.87 7.41 -1.07
N PHE A 37 -1.46 8.05 -0.06
CA PHE A 37 -2.64 8.91 -0.26
C PHE A 37 -2.32 10.20 -1.03
N ALA A 38 -1.15 10.79 -0.81
CA ALA A 38 -0.69 11.93 -1.61
C ALA A 38 -0.53 11.56 -3.10
N ASP A 39 0.09 10.41 -3.39
CA ASP A 39 0.30 9.92 -4.75
C ASP A 39 -1.03 9.47 -5.40
N ALA A 40 -1.93 8.84 -4.64
CA ALA A 40 -3.27 8.47 -5.10
C ALA A 40 -4.07 9.69 -5.52
N LYS A 41 -4.07 10.73 -4.69
CA LYS A 41 -4.74 11.99 -4.97
C LYS A 41 -4.17 12.66 -6.23
N ALA A 42 -2.84 12.62 -6.42
CA ALA A 42 -2.20 13.11 -7.64
C ALA A 42 -2.60 12.30 -8.89
N ALA A 43 -2.87 11.00 -8.73
CA ALA A 43 -3.39 10.12 -9.78
C ALA A 43 -4.92 10.22 -9.99
N GLY A 44 -5.62 11.07 -9.21
CA GLY A 44 -7.06 11.24 -9.28
C GLY A 44 -7.86 10.08 -8.65
N ILE A 45 -7.24 9.34 -7.74
CA ILE A 45 -7.85 8.26 -6.95
C ILE A 45 -8.08 8.77 -5.54
N SER A 46 -9.28 8.54 -5.01
CA SER A 46 -9.61 8.95 -3.64
C SER A 46 -9.11 7.93 -2.63
N GLU A 47 -8.80 8.39 -1.42
CA GLU A 47 -8.41 7.52 -0.30
C GLU A 47 -9.51 6.49 -0.01
N HIS A 48 -10.78 6.93 -0.06
CA HIS A 48 -11.93 6.07 0.14
C HIS A 48 -12.04 4.94 -0.90
N GLU A 49 -11.73 5.21 -2.16
CA GLU A 49 -11.73 4.19 -3.23
C GLU A 49 -10.67 3.12 -2.96
N ILE A 50 -9.51 3.49 -2.44
CA ILE A 50 -8.47 2.54 -2.03
C ILE A 50 -8.95 1.75 -0.80
N GLU A 51 -9.46 2.42 0.22
CA GLU A 51 -9.84 1.76 1.47
C GLU A 51 -11.08 0.87 1.33
N GLU A 52 -12.00 1.20 0.41
CA GLU A 52 -13.15 0.35 0.08
C GLU A 52 -12.72 -0.97 -0.56
N GLU A 53 -11.69 -0.94 -1.41
CA GLU A 53 -11.23 -2.11 -2.18
C GLU A 53 -10.15 -2.93 -1.44
N VAL A 54 -9.27 -2.27 -0.68
CA VAL A 54 -8.10 -2.88 -0.02
C VAL A 54 -8.32 -3.06 1.48
N GLY A 55 -9.29 -2.36 2.08
CA GLY A 55 -9.45 -2.26 3.52
C GLY A 55 -8.52 -1.19 4.12
N SER A 56 -7.90 -1.47 5.26
CA SER A 56 -6.96 -0.52 5.87
C SER A 56 -5.66 -0.44 5.06
N ALA A 57 -5.43 0.68 4.37
CA ALA A 57 -4.19 0.92 3.64
C ALA A 57 -2.94 0.79 4.54
N TYR A 58 -3.05 1.20 5.80
CA TYR A 58 -1.99 1.04 6.80
C TYR A 58 -1.66 -0.44 7.06
N GLU A 59 -2.68 -1.27 7.31
CA GLU A 59 -2.48 -2.70 7.58
C GLU A 59 -1.96 -3.43 6.34
N ALA A 60 -2.45 -3.06 5.16
CA ALA A 60 -1.99 -3.63 3.90
C ALA A 60 -0.52 -3.29 3.60
N ILE A 61 -0.08 -2.05 3.89
CA ILE A 61 1.34 -1.66 3.80
C ILE A 61 2.17 -2.42 4.84
N LEU A 62 1.69 -2.52 6.10
CA LEU A 62 2.38 -3.27 7.15
C LEU A 62 2.57 -4.74 6.78
N ALA A 63 1.51 -5.37 6.23
CA ALA A 63 1.58 -6.74 5.72
C ALA A 63 2.55 -6.87 4.54
N ALA A 64 2.58 -5.91 3.64
CA ALA A 64 3.55 -5.91 2.54
C ALA A 64 5.00 -5.85 3.04
N ILE A 65 5.30 -5.05 4.07
CA ILE A 65 6.65 -4.92 4.65
C ILE A 65 7.08 -6.18 5.39
N ASN A 66 6.19 -6.75 6.21
CA ASN A 66 6.49 -7.93 7.01
C ASN A 66 6.51 -9.24 6.19
N GLY A 67 6.13 -9.18 4.91
CA GLY A 67 5.82 -10.35 4.10
C GLY A 67 4.40 -10.85 4.39
N PRO A 68 3.81 -11.68 3.50
CA PRO A 68 2.53 -12.29 3.79
C PRO A 68 2.62 -12.94 5.18
N PRO A 69 1.64 -12.74 6.08
CA PRO A 69 1.60 -13.56 7.27
C PRO A 69 1.65 -15.01 6.80
N ASP A 70 2.53 -15.81 7.40
CA ASP A 70 2.55 -17.25 7.19
C ASP A 70 1.15 -17.75 7.55
N PHE A 71 0.26 -17.79 6.55
CA PHE A 71 -0.93 -18.60 6.62
C PHE A 71 -0.37 -20.01 6.56
N GLU A 72 -0.07 -20.57 7.74
CA GLU A 72 0.15 -21.99 7.89
C GLU A 72 -0.93 -22.70 7.09
N SER A 73 -0.49 -23.46 6.09
CA SER A 73 -1.32 -24.35 5.32
C SER A 73 -1.91 -25.39 6.26
N GLU A 74 -3.19 -25.27 6.59
CA GLU A 74 -4.01 -26.38 7.09
C GLU A 74 -5.03 -26.81 6.03
#